data_AF-A0A2J7ZRC3-F1
#
_entry.id   AF-A0A2J7ZRC3-F1
#
_cell.length_a   1.000
_cell.length_b   1.000
_cell.length_c   1.000
_cell.angle_alpha   90.00
_cell.angle_beta   90.00
_cell.angle_gamma   90.00
#
_symmetry.space_group_name_H-M   'P 1'
#
loop_
_entity.id
_entity.type
_entity.pdbx_description
1 polymer ?
#
loop_
_entity_poly.entity_id
_entity_poly.type
_entity_poly.pdbx_seq_one_letter_code
_entity_poly.pdbx_strand_id
1 'polypeptide(L)'
;MNHIRPDVSPLAWPLQDRVQFLPWIKATFDYPDDAPPGQEGRSLFSQQKFVRDYLQHSSPYRGLLLLHSLGVGKTCAAIAAAEALRPSRKGGVFVMTTKMLHSSFASEVPKCGAPDLMRRQKWLRLPASDPRVAAAAEKLTRRMLKDHDGVWVPETEEGTEYDELDATSQAHIDSQIDAIISATFHFIHYNGLTKQRIDLMVNGGTNPFDGAVVIIDEVHNFISRVMNKRLVSPLYERLLDAVDCKVLLLSGTPIVNQTAELAYIVNLVQGRTLVHDLQLMTETTIEELQETLDAANLSRFVQEVSFDPSTKTMRLVFMPTGFEQSLVEPDLVQRTDEAHPTIDTIVQVLGKADLRVRARKVYTALPLPEDPDVFDRSFVDWAQGQVLNPMLLQRRIVGAVSSYNRRDKELFASVSPISIVQAEMSGLQFVKYAQLRYEERRRERNVQRLQVRANGAKRQGETDNLGQVYRTFTLALCTFAFPDEITRPFKFQMRQKLREDLDAEIDSAELDREYERTMELATRRLKVEMPDTLQLDGSLAQHSPKFMALLQRVKTTPGPALIYSQFRYPFMIT
;
A
#
# COMPACT_ATOMS: atom_id res chain seq x y z
N MET A 1 -14.02 2.62 24.97
CA MET A 1 -12.88 1.88 24.39
C MET A 1 -11.61 2.57 24.79
N ASN A 2 -10.63 1.83 25.30
CA ASN A 2 -9.30 2.36 25.55
C ASN A 2 -8.56 2.45 24.21
N HIS A 3 -8.10 3.64 23.84
CA HIS A 3 -7.36 3.87 22.60
C HIS A 3 -5.86 3.95 22.88
N ILE A 4 -5.04 3.55 21.90
CA ILE A 4 -3.60 3.81 21.97
C ILE A 4 -3.39 5.33 21.95
N ARG A 5 -2.54 5.83 22.86
CA ARG A 5 -2.15 7.24 22.87
C ARG A 5 -0.73 7.40 22.33
N PRO A 6 -0.42 8.53 21.66
CA PRO A 6 0.96 8.89 21.36
C PRO A 6 1.76 9.10 22.64
N ASP A 7 3.05 8.74 22.63
CA ASP A 7 3.94 9.00 23.78
C ASP A 7 4.43 10.45 23.73
N VAL A 8 4.70 10.95 22.51
CA VAL A 8 5.11 12.33 22.23
C VAL A 8 3.98 13.06 21.48
N SER A 9 3.47 14.16 22.06
CA SER A 9 2.37 14.96 21.49
C SER A 9 2.68 16.46 21.46
N PRO A 10 3.45 16.96 20.48
CA PRO A 10 3.75 18.38 20.33
C PRO A 10 2.50 19.21 20.01
N LEU A 11 2.45 20.44 20.55
CA LEU A 11 1.37 21.40 20.29
C LEU A 11 1.51 22.08 18.92
N ALA A 12 2.74 22.31 18.48
CA ALA A 12 3.07 22.95 17.21
C ALA A 12 4.14 22.17 16.44
N TRP A 13 4.14 22.30 15.11
CA TRP A 13 4.87 21.44 14.18
C TRP A 13 5.50 22.25 13.06
N PRO A 14 6.75 21.98 12.63
CA PRO A 14 7.31 22.62 11.45
C PRO A 14 6.73 21.99 10.19
N LEU A 15 6.53 22.75 9.12
CA LEU A 15 6.23 22.17 7.80
C LEU A 15 7.48 21.50 7.20
N GLN A 16 7.29 20.51 6.33
CA GLN A 16 8.38 19.66 5.78
C GLN A 16 9.39 20.45 4.92
N ASP A 17 8.97 21.59 4.40
CA ASP A 17 9.77 22.53 3.60
C ASP A 17 10.61 23.50 4.44
N ARG A 18 10.44 23.52 5.77
CA ARG A 18 11.19 24.40 6.68
C ARG A 18 12.56 23.81 7.04
N VAL A 19 13.57 24.67 7.11
CA VAL A 19 14.97 24.26 7.42
C VAL A 19 15.08 23.55 8.78
N GLN A 20 14.28 23.97 9.76
CA GLN A 20 14.27 23.38 11.10
C GLN A 20 13.55 22.03 11.19
N PHE A 21 12.89 21.56 10.12
CA PHE A 21 12.11 20.32 10.14
C PHE A 21 12.93 19.13 10.66
N LEU A 22 14.08 18.83 10.04
CA LEU A 22 14.90 17.67 10.45
C LEU A 22 15.51 17.82 11.85
N PRO A 23 16.11 18.96 12.22
CA PRO A 23 16.57 19.19 13.60
C PRO A 23 15.46 19.01 14.64
N TRP A 24 14.27 19.55 14.37
CA TRP A 24 13.11 19.45 15.25
C TRP A 24 12.65 18.00 15.40
N ILE A 25 12.49 17.25 14.30
CA ILE A 25 12.13 15.82 14.35
C ILE A 25 13.09 15.03 15.24
N LYS A 26 14.40 15.26 15.11
CA LYS A 26 15.41 14.57 15.91
C LYS A 26 15.33 14.92 17.39
N ALA A 27 15.04 16.18 17.73
CA ALA A 27 14.96 16.64 19.12
C ALA A 27 13.64 16.22 19.79
N THR A 28 12.54 16.19 19.04
CA THR A 28 11.20 15.93 19.56
C THR A 28 10.94 14.44 19.76
N PHE A 29 11.36 13.59 18.82
CA PHE A 29 11.10 12.15 18.85
C PHE A 29 12.31 11.35 19.30
N ASP A 30 12.79 11.65 20.51
CA ASP A 30 13.84 10.90 21.18
C ASP A 30 13.21 9.86 22.11
N TYR A 31 13.34 8.58 21.76
CA TYR A 31 12.81 7.49 22.55
C TYR A 31 13.97 6.81 23.29
N PRO A 32 13.83 6.52 24.59
CA PRO A 32 14.83 5.73 25.29
C PRO A 32 15.02 4.39 24.60
N ASP A 33 16.25 3.86 24.62
CA ASP A 33 16.57 2.56 24.02
C ASP A 33 15.55 1.50 24.48
N ASP A 34 15.04 0.74 23.51
CA ASP A 34 14.05 -0.30 23.78
C ASP A 34 14.61 -1.25 24.86
N ALA A 35 13.94 -1.35 26.01
CA ALA A 35 14.25 -2.37 26.99
C ALA A 35 14.23 -3.74 26.29
N PRO A 36 15.15 -4.67 26.64
CA PRO A 36 15.12 -6.02 26.07
C PRO A 36 13.71 -6.61 26.27
N PRO A 37 13.19 -7.40 25.31
CA PRO A 37 11.83 -7.92 25.36
C PRO A 37 11.67 -8.76 26.63
N GLY A 38 11.12 -8.14 27.67
CA GLY A 38 11.01 -8.68 29.00
C GLY A 38 9.69 -8.20 29.56
N GLN A 39 8.79 -9.16 29.74
CA GLN A 39 7.40 -9.05 30.22
C GLN A 39 6.34 -8.81 29.13
N GLU A 40 5.42 -9.76 29.08
CA GLU A 40 4.45 -10.00 28.02
C GLU A 40 3.33 -8.95 28.02
N GLY A 41 2.98 -8.50 26.81
CA GLY A 41 2.32 -7.22 26.56
C GLY A 41 3.26 -6.37 25.70
N ARG A 42 3.27 -6.61 24.39
CA ARG A 42 4.34 -6.14 23.49
C ARG A 42 4.34 -4.60 23.42
N SER A 43 5.19 -3.95 24.22
CA SER A 43 5.50 -2.52 24.04
C SER A 43 5.99 -2.33 22.61
N LEU A 44 5.48 -1.30 21.94
CA LEU A 44 5.93 -0.90 20.60
C LEU A 44 7.43 -0.56 20.67
N PHE A 45 8.17 -0.95 19.63
CA PHE A 45 9.57 -0.53 19.46
C PHE A 45 9.66 0.96 19.13
N SER A 46 10.81 1.59 19.38
CA SER A 46 11.04 3.02 19.13
C SER A 46 10.67 3.46 17.71
N GLN A 47 11.01 2.68 16.67
CA GLN A 47 10.61 3.01 15.29
C GLN A 47 9.09 2.91 15.04
N GLN A 48 8.37 2.08 15.81
CA GLN A 48 6.92 1.95 15.70
C GLN A 48 6.21 3.08 16.47
N LYS A 49 6.74 3.45 17.64
CA LYS A 49 6.33 4.64 18.40
C LYS A 49 6.49 5.90 17.56
N PHE A 50 7.64 6.04 16.88
CA PHE A 50 7.87 7.14 15.94
C PHE A 50 6.76 7.26 14.89
N VAL A 51 6.37 6.16 14.25
CA VAL A 51 5.31 6.20 13.21
C VAL A 51 3.96 6.61 13.79
N ARG A 52 3.60 6.08 14.97
CA ARG A 52 2.38 6.44 15.70
C ARG A 52 2.35 7.93 16.06
N ASP A 53 3.45 8.44 16.58
CA ASP A 53 3.53 9.80 17.12
C ASP A 53 3.71 10.84 15.99
N TYR A 54 4.43 10.49 14.92
CA TYR A 54 4.64 11.37 13.76
C TYR A 54 3.35 11.70 13.00
N LEU A 55 2.43 10.74 12.87
CA LEU A 55 1.19 10.87 12.09
C LEU A 55 -0.04 11.24 12.91
N GLN A 56 0.13 11.63 14.17
CA GLN A 56 -0.98 11.96 15.08
C GLN A 56 -1.92 13.05 14.54
N HIS A 57 -3.10 13.22 15.15
CA HIS A 57 -4.11 14.14 14.65
C HIS A 57 -3.63 15.59 14.56
N SER A 58 -2.80 16.02 15.52
CA SER A 58 -2.18 17.35 15.59
C SER A 58 -1.03 17.57 14.60
N SER A 59 -0.56 16.53 13.91
CA SER A 59 0.51 16.65 12.92
C SER A 59 -0.04 17.15 11.57
N PRO A 60 0.61 18.13 10.92
CA PRO A 60 0.21 18.62 9.60
C PRO A 60 0.56 17.65 8.45
N TYR A 61 1.34 16.60 8.72
CA TYR A 61 1.85 15.70 7.68
C TYR A 61 0.78 14.72 7.23
N ARG A 62 0.45 14.72 5.94
CA ARG A 62 -0.60 13.86 5.38
C ARG A 62 -0.28 12.37 5.54
N GLY A 63 0.96 11.94 5.37
CA GLY A 63 1.27 10.51 5.40
C GLY A 63 2.73 10.17 5.59
N LEU A 64 3.02 8.87 5.54
CA LEU A 64 4.37 8.34 5.65
C LEU A 64 4.49 7.02 4.89
N LEU A 65 5.53 6.91 4.05
CA LEU A 65 5.99 5.65 3.48
C LEU A 65 6.92 4.97 4.48
N LEU A 66 6.54 3.77 4.94
CA LEU A 66 7.39 2.91 5.74
C LEU A 66 8.24 2.04 4.81
N LEU A 67 9.39 2.59 4.40
CA LEU A 67 10.47 1.86 3.73
C LEU A 67 11.26 1.07 4.78
N HIS A 68 10.60 0.12 5.44
CA HIS A 68 11.26 -0.71 6.44
C HIS A 68 11.50 -2.12 5.92
N SER A 69 12.61 -2.72 6.37
CA SER A 69 12.95 -4.11 6.04
C SER A 69 11.86 -5.09 6.48
N LEU A 70 11.88 -6.30 5.93
CA LEU A 70 10.98 -7.38 6.37
C LEU A 70 11.27 -7.74 7.83
N GLY A 71 10.23 -8.11 8.58
CA GLY A 71 10.36 -8.56 9.99
C GLY A 71 10.49 -7.46 11.05
N VAL A 72 10.70 -6.19 10.69
CA VAL A 72 10.88 -5.09 11.68
C VAL A 72 9.57 -4.50 12.23
N GLY A 73 8.42 -5.06 11.82
CA GLY A 73 7.11 -4.72 12.38
C GLY A 73 6.39 -3.52 11.73
N LYS A 74 6.46 -3.37 10.40
CA LYS A 74 5.73 -2.34 9.62
C LYS A 74 4.22 -2.36 9.86
N THR A 75 3.62 -3.54 9.79
CA THR A 75 2.16 -3.74 9.95
C THR A 75 1.72 -3.29 11.34
N CYS A 76 2.47 -3.71 12.37
CA CYS A 76 2.27 -3.31 13.77
C CYS A 76 2.36 -1.80 13.95
N ALA A 77 3.37 -1.14 13.35
CA ALA A 77 3.50 0.32 13.37
C ALA A 77 2.29 1.03 12.75
N ALA A 78 1.81 0.53 11.60
CA ALA A 78 0.67 1.09 10.90
C ALA A 78 -0.65 0.92 11.68
N ILE A 79 -0.87 -0.26 12.27
CA ILE A 79 -2.02 -0.54 13.14
C ILE A 79 -2.00 0.39 14.35
N ALA A 80 -0.85 0.52 15.02
CA ALA A 80 -0.72 1.36 16.20
C ALA A 80 -1.02 2.84 15.89
N ALA A 81 -0.49 3.35 14.78
CA ALA A 81 -0.77 4.71 14.30
C ALA A 81 -2.25 4.90 13.95
N ALA A 82 -2.88 3.93 13.28
CA ALA A 82 -4.28 4.01 12.91
C ALA A 82 -5.23 3.96 14.12
N GLU A 83 -4.97 3.09 15.10
CA GLU A 83 -5.75 3.05 16.35
C GLU A 83 -5.60 4.33 17.18
N ALA A 84 -4.40 4.93 17.21
CA ALA A 84 -4.17 6.21 17.87
C ALA A 84 -4.91 7.37 17.18
N LEU A 85 -5.04 7.32 15.86
CA LEU A 85 -5.77 8.31 15.06
C LEU A 85 -7.28 8.13 15.08
N ARG A 86 -7.77 6.90 15.27
CA ARG A 86 -9.19 6.53 15.15
C ARG A 86 -10.16 7.43 15.91
N PRO A 87 -9.91 7.87 17.17
CA PRO A 87 -10.83 8.75 17.90
C PRO A 87 -11.09 10.09 17.21
N SER A 88 -10.11 10.59 16.45
CA SER A 88 -10.14 11.91 15.82
C SER A 88 -10.49 11.86 14.33
N ARG A 89 -10.88 10.69 13.80
CA ARG A 89 -11.05 10.45 12.35
C ARG A 89 -12.46 9.98 12.04
N LYS A 90 -13.26 10.90 11.48
CA LYS A 90 -14.66 10.65 11.10
C LYS A 90 -14.80 9.73 9.88
N GLY A 91 -13.79 9.67 9.01
CA GLY A 91 -13.79 8.81 7.82
C GLY A 91 -13.48 7.33 8.10
N GLY A 92 -13.13 6.97 9.34
CA GLY A 92 -12.79 5.59 9.71
C GLY A 92 -11.41 5.15 9.23
N VAL A 93 -11.13 3.85 9.34
CA VAL A 93 -9.86 3.24 8.95
C VAL A 93 -10.08 2.31 7.75
N PHE A 94 -9.38 2.57 6.65
CA PHE A 94 -9.36 1.73 5.46
C PHE A 94 -8.04 0.98 5.35
N VAL A 95 -8.09 -0.31 5.02
CA VAL A 95 -6.90 -1.13 4.81
C VAL A 95 -6.95 -1.72 3.41
N MET A 96 -6.04 -1.27 2.55
CA MET A 96 -5.92 -1.71 1.17
C MET A 96 -4.85 -2.79 1.06
N THR A 97 -5.26 -4.00 0.68
CA THR A 97 -4.36 -5.16 0.58
C THR A 97 -4.71 -6.02 -0.62
N THR A 98 -3.85 -6.99 -0.97
CA THR A 98 -4.31 -8.12 -1.77
C THR A 98 -5.18 -9.04 -0.92
N LYS A 99 -6.13 -9.77 -1.53
CA LYS A 99 -6.94 -10.78 -0.82
C LYS A 99 -6.11 -11.77 0.01
N MET A 100 -4.90 -12.10 -0.41
CA MET A 100 -4.01 -13.04 0.29
C MET A 100 -3.44 -12.46 1.60
N LEU A 101 -3.24 -11.14 1.67
CA LEU A 101 -2.62 -10.48 2.82
C LEU A 101 -3.65 -10.06 3.88
N HIS A 102 -4.96 -10.11 3.57
CA HIS A 102 -6.02 -9.76 4.51
C HIS A 102 -5.87 -10.53 5.83
N SER A 103 -5.90 -11.87 5.80
CA SER A 103 -5.83 -12.67 7.04
C SER A 103 -4.54 -12.45 7.81
N SER A 104 -3.43 -12.24 7.10
CA SER A 104 -2.14 -11.89 7.71
C SER A 104 -2.21 -10.54 8.42
N PHE A 105 -2.81 -9.52 7.81
CA PHE A 105 -2.95 -8.19 8.41
C PHE A 105 -3.90 -8.23 9.62
N ALA A 106 -5.08 -8.83 9.45
CA ALA A 106 -6.10 -8.91 10.49
C ALA A 106 -5.58 -9.64 11.74
N SER A 107 -4.78 -10.70 11.58
CA SER A 107 -4.18 -11.42 12.71
C SER A 107 -3.08 -10.65 13.46
N GLU A 108 -2.57 -9.56 12.90
CA GLU A 108 -1.63 -8.65 13.59
C GLU A 108 -2.35 -7.60 14.45
N VAL A 109 -3.63 -7.30 14.18
CA VAL A 109 -4.39 -6.29 14.94
C VAL A 109 -4.46 -6.62 16.44
N PRO A 110 -4.78 -7.86 16.86
CA PRO A 110 -4.76 -8.22 18.28
C PRO A 110 -3.39 -8.19 18.96
N LYS A 111 -2.30 -8.07 18.19
CA LYS A 111 -0.92 -8.06 18.73
C LYS A 111 -0.41 -6.65 19.02
N CYS A 112 -0.95 -5.66 18.32
CA CYS A 112 -0.40 -4.30 18.26
C CYS A 112 -1.45 -3.19 18.32
N GLY A 113 -2.74 -3.55 18.31
CA GLY A 113 -3.86 -2.64 18.37
C GLY A 113 -4.15 -2.15 19.78
N ALA A 114 -5.33 -1.56 19.93
CA ALA A 114 -5.82 -1.09 21.23
C ALA A 114 -5.84 -2.23 22.27
N PRO A 115 -5.68 -1.93 23.57
CA PRO A 115 -5.78 -2.92 24.65
C PRO A 115 -7.06 -3.77 24.55
N ASP A 116 -8.19 -3.15 24.18
CA ASP A 116 -9.48 -3.81 24.00
C ASP A 116 -9.49 -4.92 22.93
N LEU A 117 -8.49 -4.96 22.04
CA LEU A 117 -8.35 -5.95 20.98
C LEU A 117 -7.28 -7.01 21.29
N MET A 118 -6.53 -6.87 22.38
CA MET A 118 -5.45 -7.79 22.73
C MET A 118 -6.02 -9.11 23.26
N ARG A 119 -5.65 -10.24 22.66
CA ARG A 119 -6.17 -11.56 23.07
C ARG A 119 -5.65 -11.98 24.44
N ARG A 120 -4.33 -11.91 24.63
CA ARG A 120 -3.64 -12.37 25.84
C ARG A 120 -3.68 -11.30 26.91
N GLN A 121 -4.79 -11.26 27.62
CA GLN A 121 -5.02 -10.44 28.80
C GLN A 121 -6.10 -11.10 29.65
N LYS A 122 -6.44 -10.46 30.78
CA LYS A 122 -7.55 -10.88 31.62
C LYS A 122 -8.88 -10.42 31.07
N TRP A 123 -9.85 -11.32 31.05
CA TRP A 123 -11.19 -11.11 30.51
C TRP A 123 -12.27 -11.34 31.55
N LEU A 124 -13.27 -10.47 31.55
CA LEU A 124 -14.49 -10.60 32.34
C LEU A 124 -15.70 -10.62 31.41
N ARG A 125 -16.60 -11.58 31.59
CA ARG A 125 -17.87 -11.64 30.85
C ARG A 125 -18.92 -10.78 31.54
N LEU A 126 -19.48 -9.82 30.81
CA LEU A 126 -20.52 -8.93 31.30
C LEU A 126 -21.82 -9.08 30.49
N PRO A 127 -23.00 -8.92 31.12
CA PRO A 127 -24.27 -8.87 30.40
C PRO A 127 -24.31 -7.71 29.40
N ALA A 128 -25.01 -7.88 28.28
CA ALA A 128 -25.14 -6.83 27.25
C ALA A 128 -25.83 -5.54 27.75
N SER A 129 -26.54 -5.60 28.88
CA SER A 129 -27.16 -4.46 29.55
C SER A 129 -26.20 -3.64 30.42
N ASP A 130 -24.98 -4.14 30.69
CA ASP A 130 -23.99 -3.43 31.49
C ASP A 130 -23.52 -2.15 30.75
N PRO A 131 -23.54 -0.96 31.39
CA PRO A 131 -23.09 0.28 30.75
C PRO A 131 -21.67 0.23 30.18
N ARG A 132 -20.77 -0.59 30.77
CA ARG A 132 -19.38 -0.77 30.31
C ARG A 132 -19.29 -1.43 28.94
N VAL A 133 -20.36 -2.12 28.52
CA VAL A 133 -20.41 -2.95 27.31
C VAL A 133 -20.92 -2.17 26.10
N ALA A 134 -21.56 -1.01 26.27
CA ALA A 134 -22.27 -0.28 25.21
C ALA A 134 -21.43 -0.08 23.93
N ALA A 135 -20.18 0.38 24.07
CA ALA A 135 -19.28 0.64 22.93
C ALA A 135 -18.83 -0.63 22.20
N ALA A 136 -18.66 -1.75 22.91
CA ALA A 136 -18.32 -3.03 22.31
C ALA A 136 -19.56 -3.66 21.64
N ALA A 137 -20.70 -3.62 22.32
CA ALA A 137 -21.96 -4.15 21.80
C ALA A 137 -22.44 -3.45 20.53
N GLU A 138 -22.20 -2.15 20.37
CA GLU A 138 -22.53 -1.40 19.14
C GLU A 138 -21.87 -2.01 17.89
N LYS A 139 -20.67 -2.57 18.04
CA LYS A 139 -19.91 -3.18 16.93
C LYS A 139 -20.24 -4.66 16.71
N LEU A 140 -21.02 -5.27 17.60
CA LEU A 140 -21.39 -6.68 17.52
C LEU A 140 -22.77 -6.86 16.91
N THR A 141 -22.97 -7.98 16.22
CA THR A 141 -24.29 -8.30 15.68
C THR A 141 -25.25 -8.67 16.82
N ARG A 142 -26.55 -8.34 16.67
CA ARG A 142 -27.60 -8.75 17.63
C ARG A 142 -27.63 -10.26 17.86
N ARG A 143 -27.24 -11.04 16.85
CA ARG A 143 -27.11 -12.50 16.94
C ARG A 143 -25.98 -12.88 17.89
N MET A 144 -24.79 -12.32 17.73
CA MET A 144 -23.65 -12.59 18.63
C MET A 144 -23.97 -12.21 20.08
N LEU A 145 -24.62 -11.06 20.31
CA LEU A 145 -25.01 -10.64 21.66
C LEU A 145 -26.00 -11.62 22.33
N LYS A 146 -26.85 -12.28 21.55
CA LYS A 146 -27.81 -13.29 22.03
C LYS A 146 -27.16 -14.67 22.19
N ASP A 147 -26.38 -15.10 21.20
CA ASP A 147 -25.75 -16.42 21.15
C ASP A 147 -24.68 -16.57 22.24
N HIS A 148 -24.05 -15.47 22.68
CA HIS A 148 -23.05 -15.46 23.74
C HIS A 148 -23.55 -14.90 25.09
N ASP A 149 -24.82 -14.48 25.16
CA ASP A 149 -25.51 -14.00 26.37
C ASP A 149 -24.66 -12.98 27.18
N GLY A 150 -24.01 -12.06 26.47
CA GLY A 150 -23.06 -11.12 27.06
C GLY A 150 -21.91 -10.74 26.13
N VAL A 151 -20.98 -9.95 26.64
CA VAL A 151 -19.79 -9.46 25.96
C VAL A 151 -18.59 -9.63 26.88
N TRP A 152 -17.46 -10.02 26.31
CA TRP A 152 -16.20 -10.09 27.04
C TRP A 152 -15.52 -8.72 27.06
N VAL A 153 -15.11 -8.24 28.22
CA VAL A 153 -14.35 -6.99 28.34
C VAL A 153 -13.00 -7.25 29.00
N PRO A 154 -11.94 -6.52 28.63
CA PRO A 154 -10.69 -6.56 29.36
C PRO A 154 -10.91 -6.06 30.79
N GLU A 155 -10.44 -6.81 31.79
CA GLU A 155 -10.55 -6.44 33.21
C GLU A 155 -9.37 -7.00 34.01
N THR A 156 -8.54 -6.11 34.56
CA THR A 156 -7.26 -6.50 35.18
C THR A 156 -7.40 -7.06 36.58
N GLU A 157 -8.42 -6.62 37.33
CA GLU A 157 -8.61 -7.00 38.74
C GLU A 157 -9.43 -8.28 38.87
N GLU A 158 -10.62 -8.31 38.26
CA GLU A 158 -11.60 -9.41 38.41
C GLU A 158 -11.62 -10.39 37.22
N GLY A 159 -10.85 -10.12 36.16
CA GLY A 159 -10.83 -10.96 34.96
C GLY A 159 -10.01 -12.24 35.11
N THR A 160 -10.27 -13.21 34.24
CA THR A 160 -9.53 -14.47 34.12
C THR A 160 -8.57 -14.40 32.93
N GLU A 161 -7.36 -14.93 33.08
CA GLU A 161 -6.37 -14.94 31.99
C GLU A 161 -6.90 -15.74 30.78
N TYR A 162 -6.65 -15.23 29.56
CA TYR A 162 -7.14 -15.87 28.33
C TYR A 162 -6.75 -17.35 28.23
N ASP A 163 -5.51 -17.69 28.58
CA ASP A 163 -4.98 -19.04 28.48
C ASP A 163 -5.56 -19.99 29.57
N GLU A 164 -6.21 -19.45 30.61
CA GLU A 164 -6.89 -20.22 31.67
C GLU A 164 -8.38 -20.47 31.38
N LEU A 165 -8.95 -19.77 30.39
CA LEU A 165 -10.34 -19.94 29.98
C LEU A 165 -10.57 -21.25 29.22
N ASP A 166 -11.81 -21.76 29.26
CA ASP A 166 -12.20 -22.92 28.47
C ASP A 166 -12.24 -22.60 26.97
N ALA A 167 -12.14 -23.64 26.13
CA ALA A 167 -12.10 -23.49 24.67
C ALA A 167 -13.32 -22.75 24.10
N THR A 168 -14.48 -22.87 24.74
CA THR A 168 -15.71 -22.17 24.34
C THR A 168 -15.59 -20.66 24.57
N SER A 169 -15.13 -20.26 25.76
CA SER A 169 -14.93 -18.84 26.10
C SER A 169 -13.84 -18.20 25.25
N GLN A 170 -12.73 -18.91 25.02
CA GLN A 170 -11.67 -18.48 24.11
C GLN A 170 -12.21 -18.24 22.69
N ALA A 171 -12.98 -19.19 22.14
CA ALA A 171 -13.60 -19.04 20.83
C ALA A 171 -14.59 -17.87 20.76
N HIS A 172 -15.33 -17.60 21.85
CA HIS A 172 -16.22 -16.45 21.93
C HIS A 172 -15.44 -15.12 21.93
N ILE A 173 -14.34 -15.03 22.69
CA ILE A 173 -13.46 -13.85 22.70
C ILE A 173 -12.86 -13.62 21.32
N ASP A 174 -12.31 -14.66 20.69
CA ASP A 174 -11.73 -14.57 19.34
C ASP A 174 -12.78 -14.10 18.32
N SER A 175 -13.99 -14.68 18.34
CA SER A 175 -15.07 -14.28 17.43
C SER A 175 -15.53 -12.84 17.67
N GLN A 176 -15.56 -12.40 18.93
CA GLN A 176 -15.88 -11.03 19.29
C GLN A 176 -14.81 -10.04 18.78
N ILE A 177 -13.53 -10.34 19.00
CA ILE A 177 -12.42 -9.51 18.50
C ILE A 177 -12.47 -9.41 16.98
N ASP A 178 -12.66 -10.52 16.27
CA ASP A 178 -12.76 -10.55 14.81
C ASP A 178 -13.93 -9.70 14.28
N ALA A 179 -15.07 -9.70 14.98
CA ALA A 179 -16.21 -8.84 14.64
C ALA A 179 -15.90 -7.36 14.87
N ILE A 180 -15.25 -7.01 15.98
CA ILE A 180 -14.83 -5.63 16.27
C ILE A 180 -13.83 -5.15 15.21
N ILE A 181 -12.86 -5.99 14.82
CA ILE A 181 -11.88 -5.69 13.76
C ILE A 181 -12.62 -5.44 12.45
N SER A 182 -13.53 -6.33 12.06
CA SER A 182 -14.30 -6.22 10.81
C SER A 182 -15.19 -4.97 10.74
N ALA A 183 -15.71 -4.52 11.89
CA ALA A 183 -16.48 -3.29 12.01
C ALA A 183 -15.60 -2.02 12.05
N THR A 184 -14.32 -2.15 12.41
CA THR A 184 -13.42 -1.00 12.62
C THR A 184 -12.51 -0.76 11.40
N PHE A 185 -12.00 -1.81 10.78
CA PHE A 185 -11.07 -1.77 9.65
C PHE A 185 -11.80 -2.16 8.35
N HIS A 186 -11.98 -1.18 7.47
CA HIS A 186 -12.64 -1.37 6.17
C HIS A 186 -11.62 -1.90 5.15
N PHE A 187 -11.61 -3.21 4.94
CA PHE A 187 -10.68 -3.85 4.01
C PHE A 187 -11.11 -3.65 2.54
N ILE A 188 -10.19 -3.16 1.71
CA ILE A 188 -10.35 -3.00 0.26
C ILE A 188 -9.34 -3.89 -0.46
N HIS A 189 -9.84 -4.87 -1.21
CA HIS A 189 -9.00 -5.79 -1.98
C HIS A 189 -8.75 -5.29 -3.40
N TYR A 190 -7.72 -4.46 -3.59
CA TYR A 190 -7.45 -3.81 -4.87
C TYR A 190 -7.16 -4.78 -6.03
N ASN A 191 -6.80 -6.03 -5.74
CA ASN A 191 -6.59 -7.06 -6.76
C ASN A 191 -7.89 -7.70 -7.28
N GLY A 192 -9.02 -7.52 -6.59
CA GLY A 192 -10.33 -8.09 -6.92
C GLY A 192 -11.46 -7.05 -7.07
N LEU A 193 -11.11 -5.77 -7.22
CA LEU A 193 -12.11 -4.72 -7.47
C LEU A 193 -12.66 -4.84 -8.89
N THR A 194 -13.99 -4.74 -9.01
CA THR A 194 -14.70 -4.64 -10.29
C THR A 194 -14.99 -3.17 -10.61
N LYS A 195 -15.24 -2.86 -11.88
CA LYS A 195 -15.60 -1.49 -12.29
C LYS A 195 -16.81 -0.97 -11.51
N GLN A 196 -17.86 -1.79 -11.39
CA GLN A 196 -19.06 -1.44 -10.62
C GLN A 196 -18.75 -1.09 -9.16
N ARG A 197 -17.88 -1.84 -8.48
CA ARG A 197 -17.49 -1.52 -7.10
C ARG A 197 -16.71 -0.21 -7.01
N ILE A 198 -15.83 0.05 -7.96
CA ILE A 198 -15.08 1.30 -8.01
C ILE A 198 -16.03 2.46 -8.28
N ASP A 199 -16.94 2.32 -9.25
CA ASP A 199 -17.95 3.34 -9.56
C ASP A 199 -18.84 3.64 -8.34
N LEU A 200 -19.24 2.61 -7.58
CA LEU A 200 -19.99 2.79 -6.33
C LEU A 200 -19.20 3.56 -5.27
N MET A 201 -17.89 3.34 -5.16
CA MET A 201 -17.03 4.03 -4.20
C MET A 201 -16.70 5.46 -4.63
N VAL A 202 -16.55 5.68 -5.95
CA VAL A 202 -15.97 6.91 -6.50
C VAL A 202 -17.04 7.89 -6.97
N ASN A 203 -18.24 7.46 -7.37
CA ASN A 203 -19.25 8.34 -7.98
C ASN A 203 -20.25 8.95 -6.98
N GLY A 204 -20.12 8.66 -5.68
CA GLY A 204 -21.05 9.09 -4.62
C GLY A 204 -21.04 10.59 -4.27
N GLY A 205 -20.46 11.47 -5.08
CA GLY A 205 -20.35 12.92 -4.85
C GLY A 205 -19.33 13.30 -3.76
N THR A 206 -19.34 12.61 -2.62
CA THR A 206 -18.38 12.77 -1.52
C THR A 206 -17.20 11.81 -1.68
N ASN A 207 -15.99 12.25 -1.32
CA ASN A 207 -14.83 11.38 -1.38
C ASN A 207 -14.83 10.43 -0.16
N PRO A 208 -14.79 9.10 -0.36
CA PRO A 208 -14.90 8.13 0.75
C PRO A 208 -13.72 8.17 1.72
N PHE A 209 -12.61 8.81 1.34
CA PHE A 209 -11.40 8.89 2.15
C PHE A 209 -11.26 10.21 2.93
N ASP A 210 -12.22 11.13 2.81
CA ASP A 210 -12.19 12.38 3.57
C ASP A 210 -12.20 12.10 5.07
N GLY A 211 -11.26 12.69 5.81
CA GLY A 211 -11.10 12.49 7.25
C GLY A 211 -10.74 11.06 7.67
N ALA A 212 -10.33 10.19 6.73
CA ALA A 212 -10.03 8.78 6.99
C ALA A 212 -8.55 8.53 7.29
N VAL A 213 -8.25 7.35 7.83
CA VAL A 213 -6.89 6.77 7.84
C VAL A 213 -6.84 5.65 6.81
N VAL A 214 -5.93 5.76 5.85
CA VAL A 214 -5.75 4.76 4.79
C VAL A 214 -4.39 4.09 4.95
N ILE A 215 -4.41 2.78 5.11
CA ILE A 215 -3.21 1.93 5.12
C ILE A 215 -3.16 1.16 3.81
N ILE A 216 -2.05 1.22 3.08
CA ILE A 216 -1.85 0.40 1.87
C ILE A 216 -0.67 -0.53 2.10
N ASP A 217 -0.98 -1.82 2.23
CA ASP A 217 0.04 -2.86 2.40
C ASP A 217 0.59 -3.35 1.06
N GLU A 218 1.90 -3.54 1.02
CA GLU A 218 2.70 -3.78 -0.19
C GLU A 218 2.32 -2.81 -1.32
N VAL A 219 2.46 -1.50 -1.06
CA VAL A 219 1.97 -0.42 -1.93
C VAL A 219 2.47 -0.51 -3.37
N HIS A 220 3.65 -1.11 -3.59
CA HIS A 220 4.18 -1.33 -4.94
C HIS A 220 3.19 -2.12 -5.82
N ASN A 221 2.47 -3.11 -5.27
CA ASN A 221 1.46 -3.88 -6.01
C ASN A 221 0.25 -3.04 -6.41
N PHE A 222 -0.12 -2.05 -5.58
CA PHE A 222 -1.18 -1.12 -5.89
C PHE A 222 -0.74 -0.15 -6.99
N ILE A 223 0.45 0.46 -6.86
CA ILE A 223 0.97 1.44 -7.82
C ILE A 223 1.25 0.82 -9.17
N SER A 224 1.86 -0.37 -9.24
CA SER A 224 2.04 -1.05 -10.53
C SER A 224 0.70 -1.33 -11.21
N ARG A 225 -0.41 -1.48 -10.47
CA ARG A 225 -1.75 -1.59 -11.06
C ARG A 225 -2.29 -0.26 -11.52
N VAL A 226 -2.09 0.82 -10.76
CA VAL A 226 -2.48 2.19 -11.17
C VAL A 226 -1.80 2.58 -12.48
N MET A 227 -0.50 2.31 -12.60
CA MET A 227 0.28 2.62 -13.79
C MET A 227 -0.08 1.75 -15.00
N ASN A 228 -0.32 0.45 -14.79
CA ASN A 228 -0.58 -0.49 -15.90
C ASN A 228 -2.06 -0.68 -16.25
N LYS A 229 -3.01 -0.34 -15.35
CA LYS A 229 -4.45 -0.62 -15.51
C LYS A 229 -5.31 0.56 -15.08
N ARG A 230 -6.09 1.07 -16.05
CA ARG A 230 -7.05 2.17 -15.84
C ARG A 230 -8.17 1.89 -14.82
N LEU A 231 -8.38 0.63 -14.43
CA LEU A 231 -9.47 0.25 -13.55
C LEU A 231 -9.35 0.87 -12.16
N VAL A 232 -8.15 0.81 -11.55
CA VAL A 232 -7.93 1.28 -10.17
C VAL A 232 -7.43 2.73 -10.09
N SER A 233 -7.12 3.36 -11.23
CA SER A 233 -6.69 4.76 -11.29
C SER A 233 -7.69 5.74 -10.66
N PRO A 234 -9.03 5.60 -10.82
CA PRO A 234 -9.97 6.49 -10.13
C PRO A 234 -9.87 6.43 -8.59
N LEU A 235 -9.47 5.28 -8.04
CA LEU A 235 -9.24 5.14 -6.60
C LEU A 235 -7.99 5.90 -6.15
N TYR A 236 -6.93 5.86 -6.96
CA TYR A 236 -5.72 6.66 -6.74
C TYR A 236 -6.03 8.16 -6.75
N GLU A 237 -6.82 8.64 -7.71
CA GLU A 237 -7.26 10.04 -7.78
C GLU A 237 -8.04 10.45 -6.53
N ARG A 238 -9.00 9.63 -6.09
CA ARG A 238 -9.74 9.88 -4.84
C ARG A 238 -8.82 9.92 -3.62
N LEU A 239 -7.80 9.06 -3.55
CA LEU A 239 -6.82 9.11 -2.47
C LEU A 239 -5.97 10.36 -2.51
N LEU A 240 -5.61 10.89 -3.68
CA LEU A 240 -4.88 12.15 -3.79
C LEU A 240 -5.73 13.35 -3.37
N ASP A 241 -7.00 13.36 -3.75
CA ASP A 241 -7.93 14.49 -3.54
C ASP A 241 -8.59 14.48 -2.15
N ALA A 242 -8.35 13.46 -1.33
CA ALA A 242 -9.00 13.32 -0.02
C ALA A 242 -8.55 14.41 0.96
N VAL A 243 -9.51 15.08 1.59
CA VAL A 243 -9.30 16.19 2.54
C VAL A 243 -9.10 15.63 3.95
N ASP A 244 -8.10 16.14 4.69
CA ASP A 244 -7.74 15.69 6.05
C ASP A 244 -7.60 14.16 6.19
N CYS A 245 -7.13 13.50 5.13
CA CYS A 245 -6.83 12.07 5.10
C CYS A 245 -5.41 11.81 5.64
N LYS A 246 -5.25 10.76 6.45
CA LYS A 246 -3.93 10.24 6.85
C LYS A 246 -3.57 8.99 6.07
N VAL A 247 -2.37 8.94 5.48
CA VAL A 247 -1.96 7.84 4.59
C VAL A 247 -0.71 7.14 5.11
N LEU A 248 -0.77 5.82 5.27
CA LEU A 248 0.34 4.95 5.67
C LEU A 248 0.61 3.95 4.55
N LEU A 249 1.77 4.07 3.89
CA LEU A 249 2.16 3.17 2.80
C LEU A 249 3.23 2.21 3.29
N LEU A 250 3.02 0.91 3.14
CA LEU A 250 3.94 -0.11 3.62
C LEU A 250 4.61 -0.79 2.42
N SER A 251 5.94 -0.78 2.38
CA SER A 251 6.69 -1.58 1.38
C SER A 251 8.15 -1.73 1.80
N GLY A 252 8.70 -2.94 1.71
CA GLY A 252 10.16 -3.14 1.77
C GLY A 252 10.87 -2.83 0.44
N THR A 253 10.11 -2.77 -0.65
CA THR A 253 10.60 -2.62 -2.03
C THR A 253 9.63 -1.73 -2.83
N PRO A 254 9.64 -0.41 -2.61
CA PRO A 254 8.63 0.50 -3.19
C PRO A 254 8.75 0.67 -4.71
N ILE A 255 9.93 0.40 -5.28
CA ILE A 255 10.20 0.47 -6.71
C ILE A 255 10.49 -0.95 -7.19
N VAL A 256 9.73 -1.43 -8.17
CA VAL A 256 9.84 -2.78 -8.72
C VAL A 256 10.11 -2.74 -10.23
N ASN A 257 9.27 -2.04 -11.00
CA ASN A 257 9.33 -2.10 -12.47
C ASN A 257 9.81 -0.81 -13.10
N GLN A 258 9.41 0.34 -12.55
CA GLN A 258 9.69 1.66 -13.12
C GLN A 258 10.06 2.63 -12.00
N THR A 259 11.08 3.44 -12.24
CA THR A 259 11.55 4.53 -11.36
C THR A 259 10.42 5.48 -10.98
N ALA A 260 9.52 5.78 -11.93
CA ALA A 260 8.36 6.62 -11.72
C ALA A 260 7.36 6.08 -10.67
N GLU A 261 7.41 4.79 -10.29
CA GLU A 261 6.58 4.25 -9.18
C GLU A 261 6.82 5.06 -7.89
N LEU A 262 8.05 5.57 -7.67
CA LEU A 262 8.35 6.45 -6.54
C LEU A 262 7.52 7.74 -6.55
N ALA A 263 7.26 8.32 -7.73
CA ALA A 263 6.48 9.55 -7.85
C ALA A 263 5.06 9.34 -7.33
N TYR A 264 4.36 8.29 -7.79
CA TYR A 264 3.01 7.97 -7.34
C TYR A 264 2.94 7.71 -5.83
N ILE A 265 3.96 7.03 -5.27
CA ILE A 265 4.02 6.74 -3.83
C ILE A 265 4.18 8.03 -3.01
N VAL A 266 5.14 8.89 -3.35
CA VAL A 266 5.39 10.14 -2.63
C VAL A 266 4.22 11.11 -2.80
N ASN A 267 3.63 11.16 -3.99
CA ASN A 267 2.46 12.00 -4.26
C ASN A 267 1.26 11.57 -3.42
N LEU A 268 1.03 10.27 -3.19
CA LEU A 268 -0.01 9.82 -2.24
C LEU A 268 0.27 10.24 -0.80
N VAL A 269 1.54 10.17 -0.40
CA VAL A 269 1.97 10.52 0.96
C VAL A 269 1.76 12.00 1.25
N GLN A 270 2.12 12.88 0.32
CA GLN A 270 2.06 14.33 0.54
C GLN A 270 0.77 14.96 0.03
N GLY A 271 0.08 14.33 -0.94
CA GLY A 271 -1.12 14.85 -1.57
C GLY A 271 -0.82 15.91 -2.63
N ARG A 272 -1.89 16.52 -3.16
CA ARG A 272 -1.81 17.64 -4.10
C ARG A 272 -1.74 18.97 -3.36
N THR A 273 -0.85 19.84 -3.80
CA THR A 273 -0.85 21.25 -3.36
C THR A 273 -1.73 22.06 -4.29
N LEU A 274 -2.77 22.69 -3.76
CA LEU A 274 -3.60 23.61 -4.53
C LEU A 274 -2.91 24.97 -4.59
N VAL A 275 -2.62 25.44 -5.80
CA VAL A 275 -1.95 26.73 -6.04
C VAL A 275 -2.93 27.70 -6.67
N HIS A 276 -3.04 28.88 -6.08
CA HIS A 276 -3.89 29.96 -6.57
C HIS A 276 -3.01 31.07 -7.14
N ASP A 277 -3.09 31.30 -8.43
CA ASP A 277 -2.48 32.45 -9.10
C ASP A 277 -3.57 33.52 -9.32
N LEU A 278 -3.39 34.68 -8.70
CA LEU A 278 -4.26 35.85 -8.78
C LEU A 278 -3.56 36.96 -9.56
N GLN A 279 -4.06 37.25 -10.76
CA GLN A 279 -3.53 38.37 -11.55
C GLN A 279 -4.19 39.67 -11.10
N LEU A 280 -3.39 40.62 -10.64
CA LEU A 280 -3.83 41.92 -10.12
C LEU A 280 -3.89 42.98 -11.23
N MET A 281 -4.76 43.97 -11.06
CA MET A 281 -4.88 45.12 -11.97
C MET A 281 -3.89 46.24 -11.63
N THR A 282 -3.57 46.38 -10.35
CA THR A 282 -2.72 47.43 -9.80
C THR A 282 -1.26 46.98 -9.71
N GLU A 283 -0.34 47.93 -9.77
CA GLU A 283 1.03 47.67 -9.29
C GLU A 283 0.98 47.58 -7.76
N THR A 284 1.76 46.67 -7.18
CA THR A 284 1.84 46.45 -5.73
C THR A 284 3.19 45.80 -5.41
N THR A 285 3.46 45.57 -4.14
CA THR A 285 4.63 44.82 -3.68
C THR A 285 4.22 43.62 -2.82
N ILE A 286 5.15 42.72 -2.57
CA ILE A 286 4.89 41.56 -1.71
C ILE A 286 4.59 42.00 -0.27
N GLU A 287 5.22 43.09 0.19
CA GLU A 287 5.02 43.65 1.53
C GLU A 287 3.59 44.20 1.69
N GLU A 288 3.08 44.97 0.72
CA GLU A 288 1.70 45.48 0.75
C GLU A 288 0.66 44.34 0.76
N LEU A 289 0.93 43.26 0.01
CA LEU A 289 0.08 42.07 0.01
C LEU A 289 0.10 41.36 1.37
N GLN A 290 1.27 41.20 1.99
CA GLN A 290 1.42 40.60 3.31
C GLN A 290 0.72 41.45 4.38
N GLU A 291 0.96 42.76 4.40
CA GLU A 291 0.30 43.70 5.32
C GLU A 291 -1.23 43.64 5.20
N THR A 292 -1.75 43.53 3.98
CA THR A 292 -3.19 43.41 3.72
C THR A 292 -3.76 42.10 4.30
N LEU A 293 -3.03 40.99 4.17
CA LEU A 293 -3.43 39.70 4.74
C LEU A 293 -3.31 39.69 6.27
N ASP A 294 -2.27 40.30 6.83
CA ASP A 294 -2.03 40.44 8.26
C ASP A 294 -3.12 41.29 8.93
N ALA A 295 -3.46 42.44 8.33
CA ALA A 295 -4.53 43.32 8.82
C ALA A 295 -5.91 42.63 8.87
N ALA A 296 -6.11 41.63 8.00
CA ALA A 296 -7.32 40.80 7.98
C ALA A 296 -7.20 39.50 8.81
N ASN A 297 -6.07 39.29 9.50
CA ASN A 297 -5.74 38.07 10.25
C ASN A 297 -5.84 36.77 9.40
N LEU A 298 -5.49 36.87 8.11
CA LEU A 298 -5.52 35.77 7.15
C LEU A 298 -4.14 35.17 6.90
N SER A 299 -3.05 35.89 7.18
CA SER A 299 -1.68 35.40 6.99
C SER A 299 -1.38 34.11 7.75
N ARG A 300 -1.96 33.90 8.93
CA ARG A 300 -1.84 32.65 9.69
C ARG A 300 -2.35 31.41 8.95
N PHE A 301 -3.21 31.56 7.94
CA PHE A 301 -3.71 30.45 7.11
C PHE A 301 -2.96 30.31 5.78
N VAL A 302 -1.90 31.08 5.56
CA VAL A 302 -1.15 31.12 4.30
C VAL A 302 0.24 30.51 4.51
N GLN A 303 0.53 29.43 3.81
CA GLN A 303 1.86 28.79 3.84
C GLN A 303 2.86 29.57 2.99
N GLU A 304 2.45 29.95 1.78
CA GLU A 304 3.29 30.66 0.82
C GLU A 304 2.48 31.79 0.18
N VAL A 305 3.08 32.98 0.15
CA VAL A 305 2.66 34.09 -0.70
C VAL A 305 3.89 34.60 -1.45
N SER A 306 3.77 34.71 -2.77
CA SER A 306 4.80 35.32 -3.62
C SER A 306 4.16 36.18 -4.69
N PHE A 307 4.91 37.16 -5.20
CA PHE A 307 4.41 38.11 -6.20
C PHE A 307 5.43 38.24 -7.33
N ASP A 308 4.95 38.12 -8.56
CA ASP A 308 5.72 38.43 -9.77
C ASP A 308 5.27 39.79 -10.33
N PRO A 309 6.08 40.85 -10.18
CA PRO A 309 5.75 42.18 -10.67
C PRO A 309 5.59 42.25 -12.20
N SER A 310 6.29 41.39 -12.95
CA SER A 310 6.28 41.44 -14.41
C SER A 310 4.94 41.01 -14.99
N THR A 311 4.27 40.06 -14.34
CA THR A 311 2.96 39.55 -14.73
C THR A 311 1.82 40.07 -13.85
N LYS A 312 2.17 40.79 -12.76
CA LYS A 312 1.28 41.21 -11.67
C LYS A 312 0.55 40.04 -11.04
N THR A 313 1.24 38.92 -10.89
CA THR A 313 0.62 37.67 -10.41
C THR A 313 1.04 37.41 -8.97
N MET A 314 0.06 37.40 -8.08
CA MET A 314 0.22 36.89 -6.72
C MET A 314 -0.04 35.38 -6.72
N ARG A 315 0.96 34.60 -6.32
CA ARG A 315 0.81 33.17 -6.03
C ARG A 315 0.51 33.00 -4.55
N LEU A 316 -0.49 32.18 -4.25
CA LEU A 316 -0.93 31.87 -2.90
C LEU A 316 -1.08 30.35 -2.72
N VAL A 317 -0.51 29.84 -1.63
CA VAL A 317 -0.72 28.48 -1.14
C VAL A 317 -1.19 28.56 0.31
N PHE A 318 -2.33 27.95 0.58
CA PHE A 318 -2.90 27.86 1.92
C PHE A 318 -2.15 26.83 2.78
N MET A 319 -2.24 27.00 4.10
CA MET A 319 -1.87 25.96 5.05
C MET A 319 -2.71 24.69 4.80
N PRO A 320 -2.24 23.50 5.24
CA PRO A 320 -3.07 22.31 5.25
C PRO A 320 -4.40 22.54 5.99
N THR A 321 -5.49 21.98 5.49
CA THR A 321 -6.82 22.19 6.08
C THR A 321 -6.87 21.84 7.58
N GLY A 322 -7.40 22.75 8.38
CA GLY A 322 -7.46 22.62 9.85
C GLY A 322 -6.16 22.97 10.56
N PHE A 323 -5.24 23.68 9.89
CA PHE A 323 -4.01 24.22 10.48
C PHE A 323 -3.90 25.72 10.27
N GLU A 324 -3.22 26.37 11.20
CA GLU A 324 -2.81 27.76 11.15
C GLU A 324 -1.38 27.89 11.69
N GLN A 325 -0.76 29.04 11.45
CA GLN A 325 0.50 29.43 12.06
C GLN A 325 0.35 29.51 13.58
N SER A 326 1.35 29.00 14.31
CA SER A 326 1.38 29.05 15.77
C SER A 326 1.56 30.48 16.26
N LEU A 327 0.75 30.87 17.24
CA LEU A 327 0.83 32.18 17.90
C LEU A 327 2.05 32.30 18.84
N VAL A 328 2.58 31.17 19.30
CA VAL A 328 3.70 31.12 20.25
C VAL A 328 5.04 31.02 19.51
N GLU A 329 5.08 30.21 18.45
CA GLU A 329 6.27 29.94 17.65
C GLU A 329 5.93 30.15 16.16
N PRO A 330 6.07 31.36 15.61
CA PRO A 330 5.59 31.70 14.27
C PRO A 330 6.13 30.82 13.13
N ASP A 331 7.28 30.17 13.31
CA ASP A 331 7.84 29.26 12.30
C ASP A 331 7.19 27.86 12.30
N LEU A 332 6.28 27.60 13.24
CA LEU A 332 5.53 26.35 13.39
C LEU A 332 4.05 26.54 13.06
N VAL A 333 3.35 25.43 12.84
CA VAL A 333 1.91 25.37 12.64
C VAL A 333 1.24 24.57 13.74
N GLN A 334 -0.01 24.90 14.05
CA GLN A 334 -0.83 24.23 15.05
C GLN A 334 -2.21 23.89 14.49
N ARG A 335 -2.90 22.92 15.10
CA ARG A 335 -4.29 22.61 14.75
C ARG A 335 -5.21 23.75 15.17
N THR A 336 -6.24 23.98 14.38
CA THR A 336 -7.30 24.94 14.67
C THR A 336 -8.66 24.38 14.23
N ASP A 337 -9.69 24.69 15.00
CA ASP A 337 -11.09 24.41 14.67
C ASP A 337 -11.74 25.55 13.87
N GLU A 338 -11.00 26.64 13.64
CA GLU A 338 -11.48 27.75 12.84
C GLU A 338 -11.71 27.36 11.37
N ALA A 339 -12.74 27.95 10.77
CA ALA A 339 -13.06 27.72 9.37
C ALA A 339 -11.91 28.24 8.49
N HIS A 340 -11.32 27.33 7.70
CA HIS A 340 -10.24 27.69 6.80
C HIS A 340 -10.73 28.71 5.75
N PRO A 341 -10.01 29.83 5.52
CA PRO A 341 -10.43 30.82 4.54
C PRO A 341 -10.46 30.24 3.13
N THR A 342 -11.37 30.78 2.32
CA THR A 342 -11.49 30.45 0.89
C THR A 342 -10.72 31.46 0.05
N ILE A 343 -10.46 31.12 -1.21
CA ILE A 343 -9.87 32.08 -2.14
C ILE A 343 -10.79 33.30 -2.35
N ASP A 344 -12.11 33.14 -2.26
CA ASP A 344 -13.05 34.26 -2.35
C ASP A 344 -12.90 35.23 -1.17
N THR A 345 -12.63 34.70 0.04
CA THR A 345 -12.31 35.52 1.22
C THR A 345 -11.08 36.38 0.97
N ILE A 346 -10.02 35.80 0.40
CA ILE A 346 -8.79 36.52 0.04
C ILE A 346 -9.09 37.63 -0.97
N VAL A 347 -9.83 37.32 -2.04
CA VAL A 347 -10.12 38.32 -3.08
C VAL A 347 -11.01 39.46 -2.56
N GLN A 348 -11.93 39.17 -1.63
CA GLN A 348 -12.73 40.22 -0.97
C GLN A 348 -11.85 41.15 -0.12
N VAL A 349 -10.88 40.60 0.62
CA VAL A 349 -9.94 41.39 1.44
C VAL A 349 -9.04 42.26 0.56
N LEU A 350 -8.44 41.68 -0.48
CA LEU A 350 -7.63 42.43 -1.45
C LEU A 350 -8.44 43.56 -2.11
N GLY A 351 -9.69 43.29 -2.49
CA GLY A 351 -10.57 44.29 -3.09
C GLY A 351 -10.90 45.47 -2.16
N LYS A 352 -10.99 45.25 -0.84
CA LYS A 352 -11.18 46.33 0.15
C LYS A 352 -9.95 47.23 0.28
N ALA A 353 -8.76 46.72 -0.04
CA ALA A 353 -7.51 47.46 -0.12
C ALA A 353 -7.24 48.04 -1.54
N ASP A 354 -8.24 48.04 -2.43
CA ASP A 354 -8.15 48.44 -3.84
C ASP A 354 -7.16 47.61 -4.70
N LEU A 355 -6.74 46.45 -4.21
CA LEU A 355 -5.93 45.46 -4.94
C LEU A 355 -6.85 44.54 -5.76
N ARG A 356 -7.38 45.06 -6.86
CA ARG A 356 -8.40 44.35 -7.67
C ARG A 356 -7.80 43.19 -8.46
N VAL A 357 -8.45 42.03 -8.38
CA VAL A 357 -8.08 40.83 -9.12
C VAL A 357 -8.75 40.82 -10.50
N ARG A 358 -7.94 40.77 -11.57
CA ARG A 358 -8.36 40.65 -12.97
C ARG A 358 -8.73 39.23 -13.35
N ALA A 359 -7.88 38.27 -13.00
CA ALA A 359 -8.03 36.88 -13.40
C ALA A 359 -7.56 35.95 -12.28
N ARG A 360 -8.16 34.77 -12.21
CA ARG A 360 -7.84 33.73 -11.23
C ARG A 360 -7.52 32.45 -11.98
N LYS A 361 -6.42 31.81 -11.62
CA LYS A 361 -6.03 30.50 -12.13
C LYS A 361 -5.76 29.60 -10.93
N VAL A 362 -6.35 28.41 -10.94
CA VAL A 362 -6.15 27.40 -9.91
C VAL A 362 -5.65 26.13 -10.59
N TYR A 363 -4.62 25.53 -10.01
CA TYR A 363 -4.07 24.25 -10.48
C TYR A 363 -3.46 23.48 -9.31
N THR A 364 -3.25 22.20 -9.53
CA THR A 364 -2.65 21.31 -8.53
C THR A 364 -1.18 21.06 -8.89
N ALA A 365 -0.30 21.20 -7.92
CA ALA A 365 1.09 20.79 -8.01
C ALA A 365 1.30 19.46 -7.31
N LEU A 366 2.15 18.61 -7.91
CA LEU A 366 2.59 17.34 -7.32
C LEU A 366 4.06 17.43 -6.90
N PRO A 367 4.45 16.78 -5.79
CA PRO A 367 5.84 16.73 -5.36
C PRO A 367 6.78 16.17 -6.43
N LEU A 368 6.38 15.07 -7.07
CA LEU A 368 7.15 14.40 -8.12
C LEU A 368 6.32 14.23 -9.40
N PRO A 369 6.95 14.33 -10.58
CA PRO A 369 6.26 14.14 -11.85
C PRO A 369 5.90 12.66 -12.05
N GLU A 370 4.63 12.39 -12.36
CA GLU A 370 4.13 11.02 -12.58
C GLU A 370 4.36 10.50 -14.00
N ASP A 371 4.64 11.40 -14.94
CA ASP A 371 5.05 11.04 -16.29
C ASP A 371 6.46 10.43 -16.26
N PRO A 372 6.65 9.16 -16.70
CA PRO A 372 7.93 8.47 -16.59
C PRO A 372 9.08 9.18 -17.30
N ASP A 373 8.82 9.76 -18.48
CA ASP A 373 9.86 10.44 -19.27
C ASP A 373 10.29 11.75 -18.60
N VAL A 374 9.35 12.47 -17.99
CA VAL A 374 9.66 13.67 -17.19
C VAL A 374 10.41 13.29 -15.92
N PHE A 375 10.01 12.20 -15.24
CA PHE A 375 10.69 11.72 -14.03
C PHE A 375 12.14 11.32 -14.30
N ASP A 376 12.37 10.48 -15.30
CA ASP A 376 13.70 9.97 -15.62
C ASP A 376 14.65 11.08 -16.04
N ARG A 377 14.20 12.00 -16.92
CA ARG A 377 14.99 13.18 -17.29
C ARG A 377 15.35 14.07 -16.10
N SER A 378 14.53 14.05 -15.03
CA SER A 378 14.76 14.88 -13.85
C SER A 378 15.68 14.21 -12.82
N PHE A 379 15.61 12.87 -12.69
CA PHE A 379 16.17 12.16 -11.53
C PHE A 379 17.00 10.91 -11.84
N VAL A 380 17.09 10.44 -13.09
CA VAL A 380 17.73 9.17 -13.42
C VAL A 380 18.77 9.33 -14.52
N ASP A 381 20.02 9.00 -14.21
CA ASP A 381 21.08 8.80 -15.20
C ASP A 381 21.24 7.31 -15.48
N TRP A 382 20.63 6.84 -16.57
CA TRP A 382 20.70 5.45 -17.00
C TRP A 382 22.09 5.03 -17.49
N ALA A 383 22.92 5.96 -17.96
CA ALA A 383 24.26 5.64 -18.44
C ALA A 383 25.23 5.36 -17.29
N GLN A 384 25.10 6.11 -16.20
CA GLN A 384 25.96 5.99 -15.02
C GLN A 384 25.33 5.21 -13.86
N GLY A 385 24.03 4.93 -13.93
CA GLY A 385 23.28 4.32 -12.81
C GLY A 385 23.20 5.23 -11.58
N GLN A 386 23.17 6.56 -11.79
CA GLN A 386 23.18 7.56 -10.72
C GLN A 386 21.88 8.36 -10.67
N VAL A 387 21.65 9.03 -9.53
CA VAL A 387 20.51 9.93 -9.35
C VAL A 387 20.87 11.33 -9.85
N LEU A 388 20.11 11.86 -10.81
CA LEU A 388 20.18 13.25 -11.22
C LEU A 388 19.50 14.15 -10.17
N ASN A 389 20.01 15.37 -9.98
CA ASN A 389 19.46 16.35 -9.04
C ASN A 389 19.15 15.78 -7.63
N PRO A 390 20.11 15.12 -6.96
CA PRO A 390 19.84 14.40 -5.70
C PRO A 390 19.31 15.31 -4.60
N MET A 391 19.77 16.56 -4.54
CA MET A 391 19.29 17.56 -3.57
C MET A 391 17.80 17.91 -3.79
N LEU A 392 17.37 18.04 -5.05
CA LEU A 392 15.98 18.32 -5.37
C LEU A 392 15.08 17.13 -4.98
N LEU A 393 15.51 15.92 -5.31
CA LEU A 393 14.78 14.71 -4.92
C LEU A 393 14.68 14.60 -3.39
N GLN A 394 15.79 14.78 -2.68
CA GLN A 394 15.83 14.78 -1.22
C GLN A 394 14.83 15.79 -0.63
N ARG A 395 14.87 17.05 -1.06
CA ARG A 395 13.93 18.08 -0.60
C ARG A 395 12.46 17.70 -0.84
N ARG A 396 12.17 17.01 -1.94
CA ARG A 396 10.81 16.58 -2.29
C ARG A 396 10.32 15.34 -1.52
N ILE A 397 11.21 14.51 -0.99
CA ILE A 397 10.83 13.28 -0.26
C ILE A 397 11.04 13.36 1.26
N VAL A 398 11.74 14.39 1.75
CA VAL A 398 11.95 14.61 3.19
C VAL A 398 10.61 14.67 3.92
N GLY A 399 10.52 13.98 5.06
CA GLY A 399 9.28 13.85 5.84
C GLY A 399 8.24 12.88 5.27
N ALA A 400 8.32 12.52 3.99
CA ALA A 400 7.41 11.54 3.38
C ALA A 400 7.89 10.09 3.51
N VAL A 401 9.19 9.86 3.76
CA VAL A 401 9.77 8.50 3.80
C VAL A 401 10.43 8.24 5.15
N SER A 402 9.96 7.20 5.84
CA SER A 402 10.63 6.61 7.00
C SER A 402 11.38 5.36 6.55
N SER A 403 12.70 5.37 6.71
CA SER A 403 13.56 4.22 6.40
C SER A 403 14.05 3.59 7.69
N TYR A 404 13.88 2.27 7.83
CA TYR A 404 14.38 1.53 8.97
C TYR A 404 14.85 0.14 8.56
N ASN A 405 16.12 -0.15 8.83
CA ASN A 405 16.73 -1.42 8.49
C ASN A 405 17.46 -1.98 9.70
N ARG A 406 16.81 -2.90 10.43
CA ARG A 406 17.46 -3.64 11.52
C ARG A 406 18.33 -4.72 10.90
N ARG A 407 19.65 -4.49 10.87
CA ARG A 407 20.67 -5.43 10.36
C ARG A 407 21.22 -6.32 11.48
N ASP A 408 20.38 -6.68 12.44
CA ASP A 408 20.84 -7.54 13.53
C ASP A 408 20.98 -8.97 13.02
N LYS A 409 22.18 -9.33 12.55
CA LYS A 409 22.48 -10.60 11.88
C LYS A 409 22.12 -11.81 12.73
N GLU A 410 22.08 -11.64 14.06
CA GLU A 410 21.73 -12.69 15.02
C GLU A 410 20.25 -13.11 14.96
N LEU A 411 19.37 -12.23 14.48
CA LEU A 411 17.95 -12.53 14.28
C LEU A 411 17.65 -13.16 12.91
N PHE A 412 18.64 -13.20 12.01
CA PHE A 412 18.51 -13.83 10.69
C PHE A 412 19.12 -15.23 10.70
N ALA A 413 18.49 -16.15 9.97
CA ALA A 413 19.10 -17.46 9.73
C ALA A 413 20.44 -17.29 9.00
N SER A 414 21.46 -18.02 9.43
CA SER A 414 22.74 -18.09 8.71
C SER A 414 22.53 -18.75 7.35
N VAL A 415 22.90 -18.05 6.28
CA VAL A 415 22.77 -18.58 4.91
C VAL A 415 23.95 -19.51 4.63
N SER A 416 23.68 -20.81 4.49
CA SER A 416 24.68 -21.74 3.95
C SER A 416 25.00 -21.41 2.48
N PRO A 417 26.18 -21.79 1.96
CA PRO A 417 26.53 -21.57 0.56
C PRO A 417 25.46 -22.08 -0.40
N ILE A 418 25.14 -21.30 -1.43
CA ILE A 418 24.14 -21.69 -2.44
C ILE A 418 24.67 -22.91 -3.21
N SER A 419 24.01 -24.05 -3.06
CA SER A 419 24.28 -25.26 -3.83
C SER A 419 23.46 -25.24 -5.12
N ILE A 420 24.13 -24.95 -6.23
CA ILE A 420 23.49 -24.97 -7.56
C ILE A 420 23.44 -26.42 -8.05
N VAL A 421 22.22 -26.93 -8.28
CA VAL A 421 21.98 -28.25 -8.88
C VAL A 421 21.49 -28.06 -10.30
N GLN A 422 22.24 -28.55 -11.28
CA GLN A 422 21.80 -28.61 -12.67
C GLN A 422 20.96 -29.87 -12.88
N ALA A 423 19.70 -29.69 -13.29
CA ALA A 423 18.80 -30.77 -13.65
C ALA A 423 18.62 -30.77 -15.17
N GLU A 424 19.18 -31.77 -15.85
CA GLU A 424 19.03 -31.94 -17.30
C GLU A 424 17.57 -32.28 -17.64
N MET A 425 17.06 -31.73 -18.74
CA MET A 425 15.71 -32.06 -19.21
C MET A 425 15.64 -33.50 -19.69
N SER A 426 14.54 -34.18 -19.39
CA SER A 426 14.24 -35.47 -20.02
C SER A 426 13.99 -35.30 -21.51
N GLY A 427 14.03 -36.39 -22.29
CA GLY A 427 13.69 -36.36 -23.71
C GLY A 427 12.29 -35.80 -23.97
N LEU A 428 11.28 -36.24 -23.20
CA LEU A 428 9.90 -35.73 -23.27
C LEU A 428 9.84 -34.22 -23.00
N GLN A 429 10.50 -33.77 -21.93
CA GLN A 429 10.51 -32.37 -21.52
C GLN A 429 11.21 -31.48 -22.55
N PHE A 430 12.32 -31.94 -23.10
CA PHE A 430 13.08 -31.22 -24.12
C PHE A 430 12.27 -31.06 -25.42
N VAL A 431 11.61 -32.11 -25.90
CA VAL A 431 10.80 -32.06 -27.12
C VAL A 431 9.65 -31.06 -26.97
N LYS A 432 8.89 -31.15 -25.87
CA LYS A 432 7.78 -30.22 -25.60
C LYS A 432 8.27 -28.79 -25.41
N TYR A 433 9.40 -28.61 -24.72
CA TYR A 433 10.02 -27.30 -24.55
C TYR A 433 10.42 -26.69 -25.89
N ALA A 434 11.07 -27.46 -26.77
CA ALA A 434 11.55 -26.97 -28.06
C ALA A 434 10.40 -26.48 -28.95
N GLN A 435 9.30 -27.25 -29.01
CA GLN A 435 8.08 -26.88 -29.75
C GLN A 435 7.49 -25.57 -29.23
N LEU A 436 7.29 -25.46 -27.93
CA LEU A 436 6.67 -24.28 -27.34
C LEU A 436 7.59 -23.05 -27.39
N ARG A 437 8.91 -23.25 -27.24
CA ARG A 437 9.90 -22.18 -27.36
C ARG A 437 9.99 -21.63 -28.77
N TYR A 438 9.78 -22.48 -29.78
CA TYR A 438 9.67 -22.03 -31.17
C TYR A 438 8.50 -21.06 -31.35
N GLU A 439 7.32 -21.40 -30.80
CA GLU A 439 6.14 -20.54 -30.84
C GLU A 439 6.35 -19.22 -30.08
N GLU A 440 6.91 -19.28 -28.86
CA GLU A 440 7.25 -18.08 -28.07
C GLU A 440 8.20 -17.16 -28.85
N ARG A 441 9.29 -17.70 -29.41
CA ARG A 441 10.24 -16.93 -30.24
C ARG A 441 9.58 -16.33 -31.48
N ARG A 442 8.59 -17.00 -32.07
CA ARG A 442 7.82 -16.46 -33.19
C ARG A 442 6.98 -15.26 -32.75
N ARG A 443 6.36 -15.33 -31.56
CA ARG A 443 5.59 -14.20 -30.98
C ARG A 443 6.50 -13.04 -30.57
N GLU A 444 7.60 -13.31 -29.87
CA GLU A 444 8.62 -12.32 -29.49
C GLU A 444 9.09 -11.54 -30.72
N ARG A 445 9.40 -12.25 -31.83
CA ARG A 445 9.77 -11.61 -33.11
C ARG A 445 8.65 -10.79 -33.74
N ASN A 446 7.40 -11.25 -33.68
CA ASN A 446 6.27 -10.50 -34.23
C ASN A 446 6.00 -9.21 -33.43
N VAL A 447 6.11 -9.27 -32.10
CA VAL A 447 6.01 -8.09 -31.24
C VAL A 447 7.14 -7.12 -31.52
N GLN A 448 8.39 -7.60 -31.62
CA GLN A 448 9.53 -6.77 -32.01
C GLN A 448 9.33 -6.13 -33.40
N ARG A 449 8.79 -6.85 -34.37
CA ARG A 449 8.46 -6.29 -35.70
C ARG A 449 7.37 -5.21 -35.65
N LEU A 450 6.33 -5.41 -34.84
CA LEU A 450 5.28 -4.41 -34.61
C LEU A 450 5.83 -3.18 -33.88
N GLN A 451 6.73 -3.36 -32.91
CA GLN A 451 7.45 -2.29 -32.22
C GLN A 451 8.34 -1.48 -33.18
N VAL A 452 9.11 -2.15 -34.05
CA VAL A 452 9.97 -1.48 -35.04
C VAL A 452 9.15 -0.67 -36.06
N ARG A 453 7.95 -1.15 -36.43
CA ARG A 453 7.02 -0.39 -37.30
C ARG A 453 6.38 0.80 -36.58
N ALA A 454 6.08 0.68 -35.30
CA ALA A 454 5.59 1.78 -34.47
C ALA A 454 6.69 2.84 -34.20
N ASN A 455 7.98 2.45 -34.20
CA ASN A 455 9.10 3.36 -34.01
C ASN A 455 9.33 4.36 -35.17
N GLY A 456 8.64 4.21 -36.31
CA GLY A 456 8.53 5.30 -37.30
C GLY A 456 7.71 6.51 -36.81
N ALA A 457 6.99 6.36 -35.69
CA ALA A 457 6.23 7.40 -35.01
C ALA A 457 6.39 7.26 -33.49
N LYS A 458 7.60 7.58 -32.96
CA LYS A 458 7.99 7.71 -31.53
C LYS A 458 7.54 6.61 -30.54
N ARG A 459 8.50 6.03 -29.81
CA ARG A 459 8.52 5.79 -28.34
C ARG A 459 9.75 4.94 -27.95
N GLN A 460 10.71 5.53 -27.26
CA GLN A 460 11.66 4.81 -26.39
C GLN A 460 11.11 4.98 -24.98
N GLY A 461 10.64 3.90 -24.36
CA GLY A 461 10.09 3.91 -22.99
C GLY A 461 8.90 2.98 -22.80
N GLU A 462 7.95 2.98 -23.75
CA GLU A 462 6.79 2.05 -23.73
C GLU A 462 7.13 0.66 -24.31
N THR A 463 8.33 0.50 -24.87
CA THR A 463 8.75 -0.67 -25.66
C THR A 463 9.37 -1.81 -24.85
N ASP A 464 9.81 -1.58 -23.61
CA ASP A 464 10.52 -2.60 -22.84
C ASP A 464 9.59 -3.66 -22.22
N ASN A 465 8.32 -3.30 -21.96
CA ASN A 465 7.36 -4.19 -21.30
C ASN A 465 6.48 -5.02 -22.25
N LEU A 466 6.49 -4.74 -23.55
CA LEU A 466 5.75 -5.55 -24.53
C LEU A 466 6.56 -6.79 -25.00
N GLY A 467 7.90 -6.73 -24.90
CA GLY A 467 8.81 -7.79 -25.35
C GLY A 467 9.11 -8.87 -24.31
N GLN A 468 8.99 -8.57 -23.02
CA GLN A 468 9.07 -9.57 -21.96
C GLN A 468 7.72 -10.22 -21.73
N VAL A 469 7.23 -10.98 -22.71
CA VAL A 469 6.34 -12.09 -22.37
C VAL A 469 7.19 -12.96 -21.46
N TYR A 470 6.97 -12.89 -20.14
CA TYR A 470 7.55 -13.84 -19.22
C TYR A 470 7.44 -15.20 -19.90
N ARG A 471 8.55 -15.93 -19.98
CA ARG A 471 8.64 -17.26 -20.62
C ARG A 471 7.83 -18.29 -19.82
N THR A 472 6.67 -17.89 -19.33
CA THR A 472 5.83 -18.55 -18.34
C THR A 472 5.47 -19.93 -18.81
N PHE A 473 5.22 -20.12 -20.11
CA PHE A 473 4.80 -21.40 -20.65
C PHE A 473 5.97 -22.38 -20.79
N THR A 474 7.11 -21.93 -21.32
CA THR A 474 8.31 -22.77 -21.38
C THR A 474 8.90 -23.04 -19.98
N LEU A 475 8.87 -22.07 -19.05
CA LEU A 475 9.24 -22.26 -17.64
C LEU A 475 8.31 -23.24 -16.91
N ALA A 476 7.03 -23.22 -17.25
CA ALA A 476 6.05 -24.19 -16.81
C ALA A 476 6.42 -25.61 -17.25
N LEU A 477 6.90 -25.81 -18.47
CA LEU A 477 7.39 -27.09 -18.96
C LEU A 477 8.71 -27.49 -18.31
N CYS A 478 9.63 -26.55 -18.08
CA CYS A 478 10.85 -26.79 -17.30
C CYS A 478 10.56 -27.27 -15.87
N THR A 479 9.35 -26.99 -15.37
CA THR A 479 8.91 -27.46 -14.05
C THR A 479 8.22 -28.82 -14.13
N PHE A 480 7.28 -29.02 -15.06
CA PHE A 480 6.63 -30.31 -15.28
C PHE A 480 6.09 -30.41 -16.71
N ALA A 481 6.47 -31.47 -17.41
CA ALA A 481 5.95 -31.84 -18.72
C ALA A 481 4.83 -32.87 -18.55
N PHE A 482 3.61 -32.50 -18.96
CA PHE A 482 2.49 -33.44 -18.95
C PHE A 482 2.79 -34.65 -19.85
N PRO A 483 2.21 -35.83 -19.58
CA PRO A 483 2.21 -36.96 -20.50
C PRO A 483 1.53 -36.62 -21.83
N ASP A 484 1.70 -37.43 -22.87
CA ASP A 484 1.14 -37.16 -24.20
C ASP A 484 -0.38 -37.38 -24.25
N GLU A 485 -0.87 -38.27 -23.38
CA GLU A 485 -2.27 -38.64 -23.19
C GLU A 485 -3.10 -37.50 -22.57
N ILE A 486 -2.44 -36.54 -21.90
CA ILE A 486 -3.09 -35.41 -21.22
C ILE A 486 -2.51 -34.10 -21.75
N THR A 487 -3.28 -33.42 -22.59
CA THR A 487 -2.89 -32.11 -23.13
C THR A 487 -2.90 -31.05 -22.03
N ARG A 488 -1.77 -30.37 -21.84
CA ARG A 488 -1.70 -29.19 -20.98
C ARG A 488 -2.40 -28.00 -21.67
N PRO A 489 -3.43 -27.39 -21.05
CA PRO A 489 -4.08 -26.24 -21.65
C PRO A 489 -3.18 -25.00 -21.60
N PHE A 490 -3.18 -24.22 -22.67
CA PHE A 490 -2.53 -22.92 -22.74
C PHE A 490 -3.53 -21.85 -23.16
N LYS A 491 -3.63 -20.75 -22.38
CA LYS A 491 -4.60 -19.65 -22.64
C LYS A 491 -4.56 -19.14 -24.08
N PHE A 492 -3.37 -19.04 -24.68
CA PHE A 492 -3.24 -18.54 -26.05
C PHE A 492 -3.82 -19.49 -27.10
N GLN A 493 -3.71 -20.81 -26.90
CA GLN A 493 -4.25 -21.81 -27.84
C GLN A 493 -5.77 -21.81 -27.75
N MET A 494 -6.30 -21.72 -26.53
CA MET A 494 -7.74 -21.58 -26.30
C MET A 494 -8.29 -20.30 -26.92
N ARG A 495 -7.60 -19.16 -26.71
CA ARG A 495 -7.98 -17.89 -27.33
C ARG A 495 -7.96 -17.95 -28.85
N GLN A 496 -6.99 -18.66 -29.45
CA GLN A 496 -6.92 -18.82 -30.89
C GLN A 496 -8.09 -19.66 -31.42
N LYS A 497 -8.35 -20.81 -30.80
CA LYS A 497 -9.49 -21.68 -31.17
C LYS A 497 -10.83 -20.96 -31.04
N LEU A 498 -11.08 -20.32 -29.90
CA LEU A 498 -12.31 -19.53 -29.68
C LEU A 498 -12.49 -18.41 -30.70
N ARG A 499 -11.39 -17.81 -31.16
CA ARG A 499 -11.44 -16.76 -32.18
C ARG A 499 -11.76 -17.33 -33.56
N GLU A 500 -11.26 -18.53 -33.87
CA GLU A 500 -11.56 -19.26 -35.10
C GLU A 500 -13.02 -19.77 -35.10
N ASP A 501 -13.59 -20.09 -33.93
CA ASP A 501 -14.93 -20.68 -33.81
C ASP A 501 -16.08 -19.66 -33.75
N LEU A 502 -15.86 -18.47 -33.17
CA LEU A 502 -16.96 -17.55 -32.81
C LEU A 502 -16.98 -16.22 -33.59
N ASP A 503 -15.95 -15.92 -34.36
CA ASP A 503 -15.79 -14.66 -35.13
C ASP A 503 -16.13 -13.38 -34.32
N ALA A 504 -15.92 -13.43 -33.00
CA ALA A 504 -16.34 -12.40 -32.03
C ALA A 504 -15.19 -12.00 -31.09
N GLU A 505 -15.35 -10.84 -30.44
CA GLU A 505 -14.43 -10.37 -29.40
C GLU A 505 -14.58 -11.24 -28.14
N ILE A 506 -13.48 -11.87 -27.71
CA ILE A 506 -13.48 -12.83 -26.59
C ILE A 506 -13.44 -12.06 -25.27
N ASP A 507 -14.45 -12.28 -24.40
CA ASP A 507 -14.42 -11.80 -23.02
C ASP A 507 -13.25 -12.44 -22.25
N SER A 508 -12.32 -11.60 -21.79
CA SER A 508 -11.15 -12.02 -21.02
C SER A 508 -11.53 -12.74 -19.73
N ALA A 509 -12.65 -12.36 -19.08
CA ALA A 509 -13.07 -12.95 -17.82
C ALA A 509 -13.67 -14.35 -18.01
N GLU A 510 -14.34 -14.58 -19.13
CA GLU A 510 -14.83 -15.90 -19.54
C GLU A 510 -13.68 -16.84 -19.93
N LEU A 511 -12.74 -16.36 -20.74
CA LEU A 511 -11.54 -17.11 -21.11
C LEU A 511 -10.71 -17.54 -19.89
N ASP A 512 -10.59 -16.66 -18.89
CA ASP A 512 -9.87 -16.97 -17.65
C ASP A 512 -10.55 -18.10 -16.86
N ARG A 513 -11.89 -18.05 -16.73
CA ARG A 513 -12.68 -19.09 -16.04
C ARG A 513 -12.59 -20.44 -16.76
N GLU A 514 -12.72 -20.44 -18.08
CA GLU A 514 -12.65 -21.67 -18.87
C GLU A 514 -11.25 -22.29 -18.86
N TYR A 515 -10.21 -21.44 -18.88
CA TYR A 515 -8.84 -21.90 -18.70
C TYR A 515 -8.62 -22.54 -17.33
N GLU A 516 -9.10 -21.92 -16.25
CA GLU A 516 -8.99 -22.47 -14.90
C GLU A 516 -9.68 -23.83 -14.79
N ARG A 517 -10.91 -23.94 -15.33
CA ARG A 517 -11.67 -25.20 -15.36
C ARG A 517 -10.94 -26.30 -16.14
N THR A 518 -10.42 -25.98 -17.33
CA THR A 518 -9.70 -26.95 -18.17
C THR A 518 -8.39 -27.40 -17.50
N MET A 519 -7.67 -26.47 -16.86
CA MET A 519 -6.43 -26.77 -16.13
C MET A 519 -6.71 -27.64 -14.90
N GLU A 520 -7.79 -27.38 -14.18
CA GLU A 520 -8.21 -28.20 -13.04
C GLU A 520 -8.55 -29.63 -13.50
N LEU A 521 -9.30 -29.78 -14.59
CA LEU A 521 -9.62 -31.08 -15.16
C LEU A 521 -8.38 -31.85 -15.58
N ALA A 522 -7.45 -31.21 -16.32
CA ALA A 522 -6.20 -31.84 -16.74
C ALA A 522 -5.34 -32.28 -15.54
N THR A 523 -5.33 -31.47 -14.47
CA THR A 523 -4.61 -31.79 -13.23
C THR A 523 -5.26 -32.96 -12.47
N ARG A 524 -6.60 -33.02 -12.43
CA ARG A 524 -7.33 -34.16 -11.84
C ARG A 524 -7.08 -35.45 -12.63
N ARG A 525 -7.15 -35.39 -13.96
CA ARG A 525 -6.83 -36.54 -14.83
C ARG A 525 -5.41 -37.05 -14.60
N LEU A 526 -4.43 -36.15 -14.48
CA LEU A 526 -3.05 -36.54 -14.18
C LEU A 526 -2.94 -37.32 -12.87
N LYS A 527 -3.64 -36.86 -11.82
CA LYS A 527 -3.62 -37.52 -10.49
C LYS A 527 -4.32 -38.88 -10.47
N VAL A 528 -5.38 -39.04 -11.25
CA VAL A 528 -6.23 -40.25 -11.22
C VAL A 528 -5.80 -41.28 -12.26
N GLU A 529 -5.54 -40.85 -13.50
CA GLU A 529 -5.24 -41.72 -14.63
C GLU A 529 -3.75 -42.07 -14.73
N MET A 530 -2.86 -41.19 -14.25
CA MET A 530 -1.41 -41.34 -14.41
C MET A 530 -0.63 -41.00 -13.12
N PRO A 531 -0.98 -41.61 -11.97
CA PRO A 531 -0.37 -41.28 -10.68
C PRO A 531 1.15 -41.50 -10.66
N ASP A 532 1.65 -42.50 -11.39
CA ASP A 532 3.08 -42.83 -11.48
C ASP A 532 3.93 -41.66 -11.99
N THR A 533 3.35 -40.76 -12.79
CA THR A 533 4.04 -39.55 -13.31
C THR A 533 4.37 -38.52 -12.23
N LEU A 534 3.78 -38.68 -11.03
CA LEU A 534 3.94 -37.80 -9.88
C LEU A 534 4.74 -38.44 -8.74
N GLN A 535 5.11 -39.72 -8.87
CA GLN A 535 5.76 -40.50 -7.82
C GLN A 535 7.28 -40.61 -8.00
N LEU A 536 8.02 -40.61 -6.90
CA LEU A 536 9.49 -40.72 -6.88
C LEU A 536 10.00 -42.05 -7.46
N ASP A 537 9.28 -43.13 -7.19
CA ASP A 537 9.51 -44.49 -7.66
C ASP A 537 8.82 -44.78 -9.00
N GLY A 538 8.02 -43.84 -9.50
CA GLY A 538 7.36 -43.91 -10.80
C GLY A 538 8.14 -43.21 -11.92
N SER A 539 7.42 -42.61 -12.88
CA SER A 539 7.99 -41.97 -14.06
C SER A 539 8.27 -40.47 -13.88
N LEU A 540 8.23 -39.94 -12.65
CA LEU A 540 8.44 -38.50 -12.38
C LEU A 540 9.74 -37.95 -12.99
N ALA A 541 10.83 -38.72 -13.05
CA ALA A 541 12.07 -38.26 -13.68
C ALA A 541 11.91 -37.94 -15.18
N GLN A 542 10.97 -38.59 -15.87
CA GLN A 542 10.66 -38.33 -17.27
C GLN A 542 9.80 -37.08 -17.44
N HIS A 543 8.98 -36.71 -16.45
CA HIS A 543 8.08 -35.57 -16.50
C HIS A 543 8.67 -34.31 -15.84
N SER A 544 9.51 -34.48 -14.84
CA SER A 544 10.19 -33.43 -14.09
C SER A 544 11.45 -33.96 -13.37
N PRO A 545 12.60 -33.96 -14.06
CA PRO A 545 13.91 -34.12 -13.44
C PRO A 545 14.13 -33.15 -12.28
N LYS A 546 13.56 -31.94 -12.40
CA LYS A 546 13.61 -30.90 -11.35
C LYS A 546 12.89 -31.32 -10.08
N PHE A 547 11.64 -31.79 -10.15
CA PHE A 547 10.91 -32.24 -8.96
C PHE A 547 11.50 -33.53 -8.40
N MET A 548 12.02 -34.42 -9.25
CA MET A 548 12.77 -35.60 -8.79
C MET A 548 13.94 -35.19 -7.89
N ALA A 549 14.83 -34.31 -8.37
CA ALA A 549 15.96 -33.83 -7.60
C ALA A 549 15.55 -33.09 -6.31
N LEU A 550 14.47 -32.29 -6.39
CA LEU A 550 13.94 -31.54 -5.26
C LEU A 550 13.40 -32.47 -4.17
N LEU A 551 12.55 -33.43 -4.53
CA LEU A 551 11.96 -34.38 -3.59
C LEU A 551 13.01 -35.29 -2.95
N GLN A 552 13.99 -35.75 -3.74
CA GLN A 552 15.14 -36.50 -3.20
C GLN A 552 15.86 -35.67 -2.13
N ARG A 553 16.14 -34.40 -2.41
CA ARG A 553 16.81 -33.51 -1.47
C ARG A 553 15.99 -33.25 -0.22
N VAL A 554 14.68 -33.06 -0.35
CA VAL A 554 13.77 -32.88 0.79
C VAL A 554 13.76 -34.12 1.67
N LYS A 555 13.69 -35.33 1.09
CA LYS A 555 13.75 -36.59 1.84
C LYS A 555 15.06 -36.79 2.61
N THR A 556 16.18 -36.30 2.07
CA THR A 556 17.49 -36.43 2.72
C THR A 556 17.84 -35.25 3.64
N THR A 557 17.03 -34.18 3.66
CA THR A 557 17.33 -32.99 4.47
C THR A 557 16.80 -33.19 5.90
N PRO A 558 17.62 -32.95 6.94
CA PRO A 558 17.15 -33.03 8.32
C PRO A 558 16.20 -31.86 8.65
N GLY A 559 15.05 -32.19 9.24
CA GLY A 559 14.07 -31.21 9.70
C GLY A 559 13.11 -30.68 8.61
N PRO A 560 12.29 -29.67 8.95
CA PRO A 560 11.33 -29.09 8.00
C PRO A 560 12.04 -28.40 6.83
N ALA A 561 11.67 -28.77 5.60
CA ALA A 561 12.16 -28.13 4.39
C ALA A 561 11.14 -27.14 3.83
N LEU A 562 11.54 -25.88 3.64
CA LEU A 562 10.74 -24.89 2.92
C LEU A 562 11.09 -24.92 1.43
N ILE A 563 10.11 -25.24 0.59
CA ILE A 563 10.26 -25.23 -0.87
C ILE A 563 9.66 -23.93 -1.40
N TYR A 564 10.47 -23.12 -2.08
CA TYR A 564 10.02 -21.90 -2.73
C TYR A 564 10.16 -21.99 -4.26
N SER A 565 9.11 -21.57 -4.97
CA SER A 565 9.11 -21.41 -6.43
C SER A 565 8.62 -20.00 -6.76
N GLN A 566 9.33 -19.32 -7.67
CA GLN A 566 8.92 -18.00 -8.18
C GLN A 566 7.62 -18.06 -9.01
N PHE A 567 7.06 -19.25 -9.24
CA PHE A 567 5.87 -19.47 -10.04
C PHE A 567 4.88 -20.35 -9.26
N ARG A 568 3.62 -19.89 -9.17
CA ARG A 568 2.50 -20.69 -8.66
C ARG A 568 2.18 -21.78 -9.67
N TYR A 569 2.48 -23.03 -9.32
CA TYR A 569 2.05 -24.19 -10.08
C TYR A 569 1.08 -25.02 -9.23
N PRO A 570 0.01 -25.61 -9.81
CA PRO A 570 -1.02 -26.35 -9.08
C PRO A 570 -0.55 -27.72 -8.55
N PHE A 571 0.75 -27.99 -8.53
CA PHE A 571 1.29 -29.25 -8.04
C PHE A 571 1.73 -29.09 -6.59
N MET A 572 0.78 -29.30 -5.67
CA MET A 572 1.14 -29.87 -4.37
C MET A 572 1.46 -31.34 -4.61
N ILE A 573 2.75 -31.67 -4.52
CA ILE A 573 3.18 -33.04 -4.32
C ILE A 573 2.97 -33.26 -2.82
N THR A 574 1.90 -33.97 -2.46
CA THR A 574 1.63 -34.42 -1.09
C THR A 574 2.54 -35.57 -0.72
#